data_AF-A0A426UTJ9-F1
#
_entry.id   AF-A0A426UTJ9-F1
#
_cell.length_a   1.000
_cell.length_b   1.000
_cell.length_c   1.000
_cell.angle_alpha   90.00
_cell.angle_beta   90.00
_cell.angle_gamma   90.00
#
_symmetry.space_group_name_H-M   'P 1'
#
loop_
_entity.id
_entity.type
_entity.pdbx_description
1 polymer ?
#
loop_
_entity_poly.entity_id
_entity_poly.type
_entity_poly.pdbx_seq_one_letter_code
_entity_poly.pdbx_strand_id
1 'polypeptide(L)'
;MTGPTASDKGILRPQEAARHIDLRRFPVSGPLGRYVERFWSVRWDLPEGTRYESVVVPHPCVNLSFMPGLGAEVHGPGLAVSRHPLAGAGRVFGAKFRPGGFTAFTGVEAAAVADWVAGAARFFGPAADELNAAVMGGGDERAADLVSRFLLERMPEREDERYGELLRIVAVMLEDRSLTRVDQVAARCFTTPKALQRLFQAYIGLGPKALLCRYRLHDAADRLAADPGADLARLAAELGWTDQAHFTHDFKDLIGFPPAEYASQCASAARELVMAHR
;
A
#
# COMPACT_ATOMS: atom_id res chain seq x y z
N MET A 1 -2.71 -19.40 -5.30
CA MET A 1 -2.79 -18.16 -6.12
C MET A 1 -1.45 -17.49 -6.09
N THR A 2 -0.82 -17.27 -7.25
CA THR A 2 0.54 -16.70 -7.38
C THR A 2 0.58 -15.28 -7.94
N GLY A 3 -0.57 -14.72 -8.36
CA GLY A 3 -0.66 -13.35 -8.90
C GLY A 3 -0.61 -12.25 -7.82
N PRO A 4 -0.32 -11.00 -8.20
CA PRO A 4 -0.33 -9.86 -7.29
C PRO A 4 -1.75 -9.54 -6.80
N THR A 5 -1.89 -9.02 -5.57
CA THR A 5 -3.18 -8.54 -5.03
C THR A 5 -3.15 -7.05 -4.67
N ALA A 6 -2.04 -6.38 -4.98
CA ALA A 6 -1.92 -4.93 -4.90
C ALA A 6 -1.16 -4.39 -6.12
N SER A 7 -1.47 -3.15 -6.50
CA SER A 7 -0.69 -2.43 -7.50
C SER A 7 0.65 -1.95 -6.93
N ASP A 8 1.58 -1.64 -7.84
CA ASP A 8 2.90 -1.06 -7.52
C ASP A 8 2.86 0.47 -7.36
N LYS A 9 1.73 1.06 -7.73
CA LYS A 9 1.34 2.47 -7.58
C LYS A 9 1.19 2.84 -6.12
N GLY A 10 1.40 4.10 -5.74
CA GLY A 10 1.12 4.57 -4.39
C GLY A 10 2.16 5.51 -3.78
N ILE A 11 3.29 5.72 -4.46
CA ILE A 11 4.16 6.86 -4.16
C ILE A 11 3.69 8.04 -5.01
N LEU A 12 3.35 9.15 -4.35
CA LEU A 12 3.00 10.37 -5.08
C LEU A 12 4.26 10.99 -5.68
N ARG A 13 4.13 11.53 -6.90
CA ARG A 13 5.23 12.16 -7.64
C ARG A 13 6.43 11.19 -7.77
N PRO A 14 6.23 10.00 -8.38
CA PRO A 14 7.24 8.94 -8.38
C PRO A 14 8.57 9.35 -9.05
N GLN A 15 8.52 10.26 -10.03
CA GLN A 15 9.72 10.79 -10.68
C GLN A 15 10.55 11.68 -9.74
N GLU A 16 9.89 12.48 -8.90
CA GLU A 16 10.55 13.28 -7.86
C GLU A 16 11.10 12.36 -6.77
N ALA A 17 10.29 11.41 -6.31
CA ALA A 17 10.70 10.45 -5.29
C ALA A 17 11.96 9.67 -5.70
N ALA A 18 12.07 9.24 -6.96
CA ALA A 18 13.24 8.52 -7.47
C ALA A 18 14.57 9.29 -7.37
N ARG A 19 14.55 10.61 -7.14
CA ARG A 19 15.76 11.43 -6.88
C ARG A 19 16.23 11.37 -5.43
N HIS A 20 15.31 11.09 -4.52
CA HIS A 20 15.53 11.20 -3.08
C HIS A 20 15.53 9.84 -2.40
N ILE A 21 14.89 8.83 -3.00
CA ILE A 21 14.77 7.49 -2.45
C ILE A 21 15.10 6.40 -3.48
N ASP A 22 15.80 5.36 -3.04
CA ASP A 22 15.95 4.08 -3.73
C ASP A 22 14.92 3.10 -3.14
N LEU A 23 13.84 2.84 -3.89
CA LEU A 23 12.83 1.84 -3.55
C LEU A 23 13.15 0.52 -4.26
N ARG A 24 13.45 -0.51 -3.46
CA ARG A 24 13.61 -1.89 -3.93
C ARG A 24 12.46 -2.75 -3.46
N ARG A 25 12.11 -3.76 -4.26
CA ARG A 25 11.06 -4.72 -3.94
C ARG A 25 11.60 -6.13 -4.16
N PHE A 26 11.27 -7.04 -3.25
CA PHE A 26 11.73 -8.41 -3.27
C PHE A 26 10.52 -9.35 -3.24
N PRO A 27 10.51 -10.41 -4.07
CA PRO A 27 9.43 -11.37 -4.07
C PRO A 27 9.41 -12.18 -2.77
N VAL A 28 8.24 -12.73 -2.45
CA VAL A 28 8.09 -13.71 -1.36
C VAL A 28 7.95 -15.09 -1.98
N SER A 29 8.78 -16.03 -1.54
CA SER A 29 8.79 -17.41 -2.03
C SER A 29 8.01 -18.36 -1.11
N GLY A 30 7.51 -19.46 -1.68
CA GLY A 30 6.88 -20.54 -0.91
C GLY A 30 5.52 -20.18 -0.30
N PRO A 31 5.11 -20.88 0.78
CA PRO A 31 3.75 -20.78 1.32
C PRO A 31 3.44 -19.42 1.94
N LEU A 32 4.47 -18.67 2.35
CA LEU A 32 4.33 -17.32 2.91
C LEU A 32 3.70 -16.34 1.89
N GLY A 33 3.90 -16.58 0.60
CA GLY A 33 3.34 -15.75 -0.49
C GLY A 33 1.81 -15.71 -0.52
N ARG A 34 1.13 -16.57 0.24
CA ARG A 34 -0.32 -16.51 0.46
C ARG A 34 -0.74 -15.32 1.33
N TYR A 35 0.11 -14.90 2.26
CA TYR A 35 -0.20 -13.85 3.24
C TYR A 35 0.60 -12.58 2.98
N VAL A 36 1.84 -12.71 2.53
CA VAL A 36 2.74 -11.60 2.23
C VAL A 36 2.82 -11.43 0.72
N GLU A 37 2.55 -10.22 0.25
CA GLU A 37 2.60 -9.85 -1.17
C GLU A 37 4.05 -9.73 -1.65
N ARG A 38 4.87 -9.01 -0.88
CA ARG A 38 6.26 -8.68 -1.21
C ARG A 38 6.99 -8.11 0.00
N PHE A 39 8.31 -8.12 -0.06
CA PHE A 39 9.13 -7.24 0.76
C PHE A 39 9.48 -5.97 -0.01
N TRP A 40 9.79 -4.91 0.73
CA TRP A 40 10.24 -3.63 0.18
C TRP A 40 11.33 -3.02 1.05
N SER A 41 12.19 -2.22 0.44
CA SER A 41 13.26 -1.48 1.10
C SER A 41 13.28 -0.08 0.51
N VAL A 42 13.21 0.94 1.37
CA VAL A 42 13.38 2.35 0.98
C VAL A 42 14.68 2.82 1.62
N ARG A 43 15.61 3.29 0.81
CA ARG A 43 16.87 3.90 1.25
C ARG A 43 16.95 5.33 0.77
N TRP A 44 17.57 6.20 1.57
CA TRP A 44 17.86 7.57 1.18
C TRP A 44 19.22 7.98 1.71
N ASP A 45 19.87 8.88 0.97
CA ASP A 45 21.09 9.57 1.36
C ASP A 45 20.99 10.99 0.81
N LEU A 46 20.53 11.91 1.68
CA LEU A 46 20.24 13.28 1.32
C LEU A 46 21.40 14.18 1.72
N PRO A 47 21.82 15.13 0.85
CA PRO A 47 22.85 16.10 1.19
C PRO A 47 22.52 16.88 2.46
N GLU A 48 23.54 17.35 3.17
CA GLU A 48 23.35 18.18 4.37
C GLU A 48 22.45 19.39 4.08
N GLY A 49 21.53 19.68 5.00
CA GLY A 49 20.53 20.74 4.83
C GLY A 49 19.35 20.39 3.91
N THR A 50 19.39 19.26 3.18
CA THR A 50 18.28 18.81 2.35
C THR A 50 17.24 18.06 3.18
N ARG A 51 15.96 18.38 2.94
CA ARG A 51 14.81 17.63 3.46
C ARG A 51 13.92 17.23 2.31
N TYR A 52 13.43 16.00 2.35
CA TYR A 52 12.46 15.50 1.38
C TYR A 52 11.27 14.89 2.11
N GLU A 53 10.06 15.23 1.70
CA GLU A 53 8.85 14.61 2.26
C GLU A 53 8.35 13.53 1.30
N SER A 54 8.51 12.26 1.69
CA SER A 54 7.93 11.14 0.94
C SER A 54 6.46 11.02 1.29
N VAL A 55 5.62 10.98 0.26
CA VAL A 55 4.16 11.00 0.40
C VAL A 55 3.58 9.72 -0.20
N VAL A 56 2.98 8.88 0.65
CA VAL A 56 2.54 7.53 0.29
C VAL A 56 1.02 7.42 0.42
N VAL A 57 0.37 7.10 -0.69
CA VAL A 57 -1.06 6.75 -0.72
C VAL A 57 -1.22 5.33 -0.18
N PRO A 58 -2.06 5.12 0.84
CA PRO A 58 -2.19 3.82 1.46
C PRO A 58 -2.79 2.81 0.49
N HIS A 59 -2.18 1.62 0.43
CA HIS A 59 -2.90 0.43 0.02
C HIS A 59 -3.74 -0.09 1.19
N PRO A 60 -4.86 -0.77 0.92
CA PRO A 60 -5.66 -1.43 1.93
C PRO A 60 -5.02 -2.76 2.37
N CYS A 61 -3.78 -2.65 2.84
CA CYS A 61 -2.98 -3.74 3.36
C CYS A 61 -2.24 -3.30 4.62
N VAL A 62 -1.82 -4.28 5.40
CA VAL A 62 -0.96 -4.05 6.56
C VAL A 62 0.51 -4.15 6.13
N ASN A 63 1.36 -3.28 6.67
CA ASN A 63 2.82 -3.38 6.52
C ASN A 63 3.46 -3.69 7.86
N LEU A 64 4.35 -4.67 7.90
CA LEU A 64 5.32 -4.83 9.00
C LEU A 64 6.59 -4.12 8.59
N SER A 65 6.93 -3.03 9.25
CA SER A 65 8.06 -2.16 8.95
C SER A 65 9.14 -2.28 10.02
N PHE A 66 10.40 -2.21 9.61
CA PHE A 66 11.59 -2.25 10.45
C PHE A 66 12.37 -0.95 10.24
N MET A 67 12.58 -0.22 11.32
CA MET A 67 13.10 1.13 11.29
C MET A 67 14.24 1.31 12.31
N PRO A 68 15.30 2.05 11.96
CA PRO A 68 16.35 2.40 12.89
C PRO A 68 15.80 3.37 13.94
N GLY A 69 16.14 3.13 15.22
CA GLY A 69 15.71 3.96 16.35
C GLY A 69 14.25 3.76 16.82
N LEU A 70 13.32 3.52 15.90
CA LEU A 70 11.89 3.32 16.22
C LEU A 70 11.51 1.86 16.51
N GLY A 71 12.25 0.88 15.95
CA GLY A 71 11.94 -0.54 16.13
C GLY A 71 11.09 -1.11 14.99
N ALA A 72 10.46 -2.26 15.28
CA ALA A 72 9.53 -2.91 14.36
C ALA A 72 8.09 -2.45 14.64
N GLU A 73 7.37 -2.04 13.60
CA GLU A 73 6.00 -1.53 13.69
C GLU A 73 5.07 -2.20 12.67
N VAL A 74 3.80 -2.31 13.03
CA VAL A 74 2.71 -2.75 12.17
C VAL A 74 1.87 -1.54 11.81
N HIS A 75 1.80 -1.23 10.52
CA HIS A 75 1.00 -0.15 9.98
C HIS A 75 -0.26 -0.71 9.32
N GLY A 76 -1.42 -0.25 9.77
CA GLY A 76 -2.73 -0.68 9.27
C GLY A 76 -3.01 -0.22 7.82
N PRO A 77 -4.17 -0.61 7.27
CA PRO A 77 -4.55 -0.31 5.87
C PRO A 77 -4.94 1.17 5.61
N GLY A 78 -4.17 2.14 6.14
CA GLY A 78 -4.41 3.61 6.29
C GLY A 78 -5.59 4.25 5.55
N LEU A 79 -6.32 5.17 6.20
CA LEU A 79 -7.46 5.87 5.57
C LEU A 79 -7.05 7.08 4.72
N ALA A 80 -5.87 7.64 4.98
CA ALA A 80 -5.35 8.83 4.32
C ALA A 80 -3.86 8.65 4.01
N VAL A 81 -3.34 9.54 3.18
CA VAL A 81 -1.90 9.61 2.85
C VAL A 81 -1.05 9.71 4.10
N SER A 82 0.05 8.96 4.13
CA SER A 82 1.11 9.13 5.12
C SER A 82 2.25 9.98 4.55
N ARG A 83 2.77 10.88 5.38
CA ARG A 83 3.90 11.76 5.06
C ARG A 83 5.09 11.35 5.91
N HIS A 84 6.22 11.13 5.27
CA HIS A 84 7.45 10.67 5.89
C HIS A 84 8.55 11.69 5.62
N PRO A 85 8.85 12.59 6.58
CA PRO A 85 9.95 13.53 6.43
C PRO A 85 11.28 12.77 6.49
N LEU A 86 12.08 12.90 5.44
CA LEU A 86 13.40 12.29 5.29
C LEU A 86 14.47 13.38 5.39
N ALA A 87 15.52 13.07 6.14
CA ALA A 87 16.72 13.89 6.30
C ALA A 87 17.94 12.97 6.50
N GLY A 88 19.12 13.47 6.14
CA GLY A 88 20.38 12.71 6.24
C GLY A 88 20.32 11.41 5.45
N ALA A 89 20.88 10.34 6.01
CA ALA A 89 20.83 9.00 5.42
C ALA A 89 19.99 8.06 6.29
N GLY A 90 19.30 7.12 5.64
CA GLY A 90 18.52 6.13 6.36
C GLY A 90 17.93 5.04 5.48
N ARG A 91 17.26 4.11 6.15
CA ARG A 91 16.67 2.93 5.54
C ARG A 91 15.44 2.48 6.31
N VAL A 92 14.42 2.06 5.59
CA VAL A 92 13.28 1.29 6.11
C VAL A 92 13.17 0.01 5.30
N PHE A 93 12.97 -1.11 5.97
CA PHE A 93 12.65 -2.39 5.34
C PHE A 93 11.27 -2.84 5.79
N GLY A 94 10.48 -3.48 4.94
CA GLY A 94 9.18 -3.95 5.35
C GLY A 94 8.63 -5.12 4.55
N ALA A 95 7.64 -5.78 5.15
CA ALA A 95 6.83 -6.81 4.54
C ALA A 95 5.41 -6.26 4.32
N LYS A 96 4.98 -6.22 3.06
CA LYS A 96 3.61 -5.84 2.69
C LYS A 96 2.74 -7.09 2.71
N PHE A 97 1.77 -7.15 3.61
CA PHE A 97 0.77 -8.21 3.59
C PHE A 97 -0.17 -8.03 2.39
N ARG A 98 -0.74 -9.12 1.90
CA ARG A 98 -1.88 -9.07 0.97
C ARG A 98 -3.09 -8.47 1.69
N PRO A 99 -4.09 -7.90 0.98
CA PRO A 99 -5.33 -7.45 1.61
C PRO A 99 -5.95 -8.58 2.46
N GLY A 100 -6.17 -8.31 3.74
CA GLY A 100 -6.67 -9.29 4.71
C GLY A 100 -5.66 -10.31 5.22
N GLY A 101 -4.44 -10.35 4.66
CA GLY A 101 -3.41 -11.34 4.97
C GLY A 101 -2.90 -11.25 6.40
N PHE A 102 -2.77 -10.05 6.95
CA PHE A 102 -2.37 -9.88 8.35
C PHE A 102 -3.39 -10.47 9.32
N THR A 103 -4.68 -10.20 9.09
CA THR A 103 -5.78 -10.77 9.89
C THR A 103 -5.83 -12.29 9.76
N ALA A 104 -5.71 -12.82 8.54
CA ALA A 104 -5.68 -14.26 8.30
C ALA A 104 -4.42 -14.94 8.87
N PHE A 105 -3.33 -14.20 9.05
CA PHE A 105 -2.06 -14.71 9.59
C PHE A 105 -2.01 -14.66 11.12
N THR A 106 -2.48 -13.57 11.73
CA THR A 106 -2.37 -13.34 13.19
C THR A 106 -3.65 -13.68 13.95
N GLY A 107 -4.78 -13.81 13.25
CA GLY A 107 -6.11 -13.91 13.86
C GLY A 107 -6.62 -12.60 14.47
N VAL A 108 -5.83 -11.52 14.43
CA VAL A 108 -6.22 -10.21 14.96
C VAL A 108 -7.01 -9.47 13.91
N GLU A 109 -8.24 -9.06 14.24
CA GLU A 109 -9.07 -8.28 13.34
C GLU A 109 -8.36 -6.99 12.92
N ALA A 110 -8.37 -6.67 11.63
CA ALA A 110 -7.76 -5.44 11.12
C ALA A 110 -8.34 -4.17 11.79
N ALA A 111 -9.61 -4.21 12.19
CA ALA A 111 -10.26 -3.12 12.93
C ALA A 111 -9.73 -2.95 14.37
N ALA A 112 -9.15 -4.01 14.95
CA ALA A 112 -8.57 -4.01 16.30
C ALA A 112 -7.14 -3.47 16.36
N VAL A 113 -6.51 -3.21 15.21
CA VAL A 113 -5.27 -2.43 15.10
C VAL A 113 -5.64 -0.96 15.26
N ALA A 114 -6.00 -0.60 16.51
CA ALA A 114 -6.34 0.76 16.90
C ALA A 114 -5.21 1.72 16.52
N ASP A 115 -5.57 2.84 15.89
CA ASP A 115 -4.71 3.94 15.47
C ASP A 115 -3.58 3.62 14.48
N TRP A 116 -3.78 2.63 13.60
CA TRP A 116 -3.05 2.45 12.33
C TRP A 116 -1.53 2.29 12.41
N VAL A 117 -0.92 2.36 13.60
CA VAL A 117 0.49 2.12 13.90
C VAL A 117 0.58 1.49 15.29
N ALA A 118 1.22 0.33 15.39
CA ALA A 118 1.47 -0.32 16.67
C ALA A 118 2.79 -1.08 16.64
N GLY A 119 3.51 -1.13 17.76
CA GLY A 119 4.73 -1.92 17.89
C GLY A 119 4.49 -3.38 17.51
N ALA A 120 5.37 -3.97 16.72
CA ALA A 120 5.21 -5.33 16.18
C ALA A 120 5.16 -6.40 17.28
N ALA A 121 5.81 -6.15 18.42
CA ALA A 121 5.79 -7.05 19.57
C ALA A 121 4.38 -7.30 20.13
N ARG A 122 3.43 -6.38 19.91
CA ARG A 122 2.02 -6.59 20.28
C ARG A 122 1.39 -7.79 19.56
N PHE A 123 1.84 -8.10 18.35
CA PHE A 123 1.25 -9.15 17.51
C PHE A 123 2.15 -10.38 17.37
N PHE A 124 3.47 -10.18 17.42
CA PHE A 124 4.44 -11.25 17.17
C PHE A 124 5.36 -11.54 18.38
N GLY A 125 5.13 -10.87 19.51
CA GLY A 125 5.93 -10.99 20.72
C GLY A 125 7.30 -10.28 20.65
N PRO A 126 8.08 -10.30 21.74
CA PRO A 126 9.36 -9.58 21.85
C PRO A 126 10.38 -9.91 20.77
N ALA A 127 10.30 -11.12 20.19
CA ALA A 127 11.16 -11.55 19.08
C ALA A 127 11.07 -10.63 17.84
N ALA A 128 9.98 -9.86 17.67
CA ALA A 128 9.87 -8.88 16.60
C ALA A 128 10.85 -7.69 16.78
N ASP A 129 11.10 -7.28 18.03
CA ASP A 129 12.01 -6.18 18.33
C ASP A 129 13.47 -6.63 18.19
N GLU A 130 13.77 -7.87 18.59
CA GLU A 130 15.07 -8.50 18.36
C GLU A 130 15.36 -8.63 16.86
N LEU A 131 14.34 -9.00 16.07
CA LEU A 131 14.44 -9.07 14.61
C LEU A 131 14.78 -7.72 13.99
N ASN A 132 14.28 -6.60 14.54
CA ASN A 132 14.56 -5.27 14.01
C ASN A 132 16.05 -4.97 13.94
N ALA A 133 16.80 -5.26 15.02
CA ALA A 133 18.23 -5.04 15.05
C ALA A 133 18.96 -5.87 13.97
N ALA A 134 18.56 -7.13 13.80
CA ALA A 134 19.15 -8.02 12.79
C ALA A 134 18.82 -7.59 11.35
N VAL A 135 17.59 -7.14 11.10
CA VAL A 135 17.12 -6.63 9.80
C VAL A 135 17.81 -5.32 9.44
N MET A 136 18.00 -4.43 10.42
CA MET A 136 18.62 -3.13 10.20
C MET A 136 20.14 -3.19 10.13
N GLY A 137 20.78 -4.17 10.77
CA GLY A 137 22.23 -4.39 10.70
C GLY A 137 22.73 -5.12 9.44
N GLY A 138 21.84 -5.50 8.52
CA GLY A 138 22.17 -6.27 7.32
C GLY A 138 21.74 -5.62 6.00
N GLY A 139 22.14 -6.26 4.89
CA GLY A 139 21.65 -5.90 3.55
C GLY A 139 20.20 -6.35 3.30
N ASP A 140 19.61 -5.88 2.21
CA ASP A 140 18.18 -6.10 1.92
C ASP A 140 17.81 -7.57 1.67
N GLU A 141 18.69 -8.32 1.01
CA GLU A 141 18.48 -9.76 0.78
C GLU A 141 18.48 -10.53 2.10
N ARG A 142 19.47 -10.27 2.97
CA ARG A 142 19.53 -10.85 4.31
C ARG A 142 18.30 -10.47 5.15
N ALA A 143 17.83 -9.23 5.03
CA ALA A 143 16.61 -8.78 5.69
C ALA A 143 15.38 -9.57 5.19
N ALA A 144 15.23 -9.76 3.88
CA ALA A 144 14.14 -10.56 3.32
C ALA A 144 14.18 -12.01 3.84
N ASP A 145 15.37 -12.62 3.93
CA ASP A 145 15.54 -13.98 4.46
C ASP A 145 15.21 -14.08 5.96
N LEU A 146 15.65 -13.10 6.75
CA LEU A 146 15.39 -13.04 8.18
C LEU A 146 13.89 -12.90 8.46
N VAL A 147 13.23 -11.95 7.79
CA VAL A 147 11.78 -11.73 7.94
C VAL A 147 10.99 -12.92 7.40
N SER A 148 11.42 -13.53 6.30
CA SER A 148 10.79 -14.74 5.77
C SER A 148 10.81 -15.88 6.79
N ARG A 149 11.97 -16.18 7.38
CA ARG A 149 12.09 -17.23 8.42
C ARG A 149 11.22 -16.92 9.63
N PHE A 150 11.27 -15.70 10.13
CA PHE A 150 10.47 -15.26 11.26
C PHE A 150 8.96 -15.47 11.03
N LEU A 151 8.45 -15.12 9.84
CA LEU A 151 7.04 -15.30 9.50
C LEU A 151 6.72 -16.77 9.20
N LEU A 152 7.61 -17.53 8.56
CA LEU A 152 7.38 -18.97 8.30
C LEU A 152 7.17 -19.77 9.59
N GLU A 153 7.96 -19.50 10.63
CA GLU A 153 7.83 -20.12 11.96
C GLU A 153 6.50 -19.82 12.66
N ARG A 154 5.79 -18.77 12.22
CA ARG A 154 4.56 -18.26 12.83
C ARG A 154 3.34 -18.43 11.92
N MET A 155 3.49 -19.19 10.83
CA MET A 155 2.37 -19.44 9.93
C MET A 155 1.23 -20.17 10.64
N PRO A 156 -0.03 -19.80 10.36
CA PRO A 156 -1.17 -20.58 10.83
C PRO A 156 -1.06 -22.05 10.38
N GLU A 157 -1.30 -22.98 11.30
CA GLU A 157 -1.28 -24.42 11.01
C GLU A 157 -2.40 -24.84 10.05
N ARG A 158 -3.50 -24.09 10.02
CA ARG A 158 -4.69 -24.37 9.21
C ARG A 158 -4.96 -23.25 8.25
N GLU A 159 -5.28 -23.62 7.01
CA GLU A 159 -5.73 -22.66 6.01
C GLU A 159 -7.15 -22.18 6.31
N ASP A 160 -7.36 -20.87 6.13
CA ASP A 160 -8.68 -20.25 6.16
C ASP A 160 -9.25 -20.14 4.74
N GLU A 161 -10.30 -20.89 4.46
CA GLU A 161 -10.99 -20.91 3.16
C GLU A 161 -11.64 -19.57 2.82
N ARG A 162 -12.17 -18.85 3.82
CA ARG A 162 -12.81 -17.53 3.62
C ARG A 162 -11.76 -16.49 3.23
N TYR A 163 -10.55 -16.60 3.76
CA TYR A 163 -9.44 -15.77 3.29
C TYR A 163 -9.06 -16.10 1.83
N GLY A 164 -9.09 -17.39 1.45
CA GLY A 164 -8.91 -17.80 0.06
C GLY A 164 -9.97 -17.21 -0.89
N GLU A 165 -11.23 -17.14 -0.45
CA GLU A 165 -12.31 -16.47 -1.19
C GLU A 165 -12.05 -14.96 -1.33
N LEU A 166 -11.66 -14.28 -0.24
CA LEU A 166 -11.32 -12.87 -0.26
C LEU A 166 -10.22 -12.57 -1.27
N LEU A 167 -9.13 -13.35 -1.28
CA LEU A 167 -8.03 -13.17 -2.21
C LEU A 167 -8.49 -13.29 -3.68
N ARG A 168 -9.36 -14.26 -4.00
CA ARG A 168 -9.93 -14.40 -5.34
C ARG A 168 -10.75 -13.18 -5.74
N ILE A 169 -11.58 -12.65 -4.85
CA ILE A 169 -12.38 -11.45 -5.12
C ILE A 169 -11.48 -10.23 -5.33
N VAL A 170 -10.48 -10.04 -4.48
CA VAL A 170 -9.51 -8.94 -4.59
C VAL A 170 -8.73 -9.02 -5.90
N ALA A 171 -8.32 -10.21 -6.33
CA ALA A 171 -7.66 -10.41 -7.62
C ALA A 171 -8.57 -10.02 -8.78
N VAL A 172 -9.84 -10.43 -8.77
CA VAL A 172 -10.83 -10.01 -9.78
C VAL A 172 -10.98 -8.49 -9.84
N MET A 173 -11.04 -7.80 -8.70
CA MET A 173 -11.12 -6.33 -8.64
C MET A 173 -9.84 -5.63 -9.12
N LEU A 174 -8.69 -6.32 -9.01
CA LEU A 174 -7.40 -5.79 -9.49
C LEU A 174 -7.25 -5.96 -11.00
N GLU A 175 -7.67 -7.12 -11.53
CA GLU A 175 -7.57 -7.49 -12.93
C GLU A 175 -8.63 -6.78 -13.80
N ASP A 176 -9.86 -6.67 -13.30
CA ASP A 176 -10.97 -6.03 -14.02
C ASP A 176 -11.28 -4.64 -13.45
N ARG A 177 -10.63 -3.62 -14.02
CA ARG A 177 -10.81 -2.21 -13.65
C ARG A 177 -12.16 -1.62 -14.06
N SER A 178 -12.97 -2.33 -14.85
CA SER A 178 -14.31 -1.89 -15.22
C SER A 178 -15.32 -2.04 -14.07
N LEU A 179 -14.99 -2.87 -13.07
CA LEU A 179 -15.76 -3.04 -11.85
C LEU A 179 -15.59 -1.79 -10.99
N THR A 180 -16.63 -0.95 -10.94
CA THR A 180 -16.61 0.32 -10.20
C THR A 180 -17.62 0.34 -9.04
N ARG A 181 -18.52 -0.64 -9.00
CA ARG A 181 -19.58 -0.78 -7.99
C ARG A 181 -19.57 -2.15 -7.31
N VAL A 182 -20.03 -2.18 -6.07
CA VAL A 182 -20.04 -3.40 -5.24
C VAL A 182 -20.96 -4.49 -5.79
N ASP A 183 -22.09 -4.12 -6.40
CA ASP A 183 -23.02 -5.06 -7.02
C ASP A 183 -22.44 -5.74 -8.27
N GLN A 184 -21.62 -5.03 -9.05
CA GLN A 184 -20.88 -5.63 -10.16
C GLN A 184 -19.90 -6.70 -9.66
N VAL A 185 -19.14 -6.40 -8.60
CA VAL A 185 -18.22 -7.37 -7.97
C VAL A 185 -18.99 -8.57 -7.43
N ALA A 186 -20.12 -8.33 -6.77
CA ALA A 186 -20.96 -9.39 -6.21
C ALA A 186 -21.47 -10.33 -7.31
N ALA A 187 -22.00 -9.78 -8.41
CA ALA A 187 -22.45 -10.54 -9.56
C ALA A 187 -21.29 -11.33 -10.20
N ARG A 188 -20.14 -10.70 -10.41
CA ARG A 188 -18.95 -11.30 -11.02
C ARG A 188 -18.38 -12.47 -10.22
N CYS A 189 -18.54 -12.43 -8.90
CA CYS A 189 -18.04 -13.43 -7.97
C CYS A 189 -19.14 -14.38 -7.44
N PHE A 190 -20.35 -14.34 -8.01
CA PHE A 190 -21.48 -15.19 -7.62
C PHE A 190 -21.82 -15.12 -6.12
N THR A 191 -21.79 -13.91 -5.56
CA THR A 191 -22.07 -13.64 -4.15
C THR A 191 -23.03 -12.45 -3.98
N THR A 192 -23.27 -12.00 -2.76
CA THR A 192 -24.14 -10.86 -2.47
C THR A 192 -23.32 -9.65 -1.97
N PRO A 193 -23.78 -8.41 -2.19
CA PRO A 193 -23.13 -7.22 -1.63
C PRO A 193 -22.99 -7.28 -0.10
N LYS A 194 -23.99 -7.87 0.59
CA LYS A 194 -23.97 -8.06 2.05
C LYS A 194 -22.88 -9.05 2.48
N ALA A 195 -22.71 -10.16 1.77
CA ALA A 195 -21.65 -11.12 2.03
C ALA A 195 -20.26 -10.52 1.78
N LEU A 196 -20.09 -9.79 0.67
CA LEU A 196 -18.85 -9.06 0.38
C LEU A 196 -18.51 -8.06 1.48
N GLN A 197 -19.46 -7.23 1.89
CA GLN A 197 -19.24 -6.26 2.96
C GLN A 197 -18.76 -6.93 4.24
N ARG A 198 -19.42 -8.02 4.66
CA ARG A 198 -19.03 -8.77 5.87
C ARG A 198 -17.63 -9.36 5.75
N LEU A 199 -17.31 -9.99 4.62
CA LEU A 199 -16.01 -10.59 4.37
C LEU A 199 -14.89 -9.55 4.40
N PHE A 200 -15.09 -8.43 3.71
CA PHE A 200 -14.12 -7.34 3.63
C PHE A 200 -13.90 -6.66 4.98
N GLN A 201 -14.97 -6.41 5.74
CA GLN A 201 -14.85 -5.85 7.09
C GLN A 201 -14.09 -6.77 8.03
N ALA A 202 -14.37 -8.08 7.99
CA ALA A 202 -13.72 -9.05 8.87
C ALA A 202 -12.20 -9.13 8.65
N TYR A 203 -11.73 -9.12 7.39
CA TYR A 203 -10.30 -9.31 7.10
C TYR A 203 -9.54 -8.01 6.88
N ILE A 204 -10.12 -7.04 6.18
CA ILE A 204 -9.43 -5.80 5.76
C ILE A 204 -9.75 -4.64 6.70
N GLY A 205 -10.90 -4.67 7.39
CA GLY A 205 -11.39 -3.53 8.19
C GLY A 205 -11.96 -2.39 7.33
N LEU A 206 -12.11 -2.62 6.02
CA LEU A 206 -12.64 -1.65 5.05
C LEU A 206 -13.67 -2.34 4.17
N GLY A 207 -14.65 -1.61 3.65
CA GLY A 207 -15.65 -2.19 2.73
C GLY A 207 -15.13 -2.33 1.29
N PRO A 208 -15.75 -3.18 0.46
CA PRO A 208 -15.40 -3.36 -0.95
C PRO A 208 -15.48 -2.05 -1.76
N LYS A 209 -16.43 -1.16 -1.42
CA LYS A 209 -16.53 0.17 -2.07
C LYS A 209 -15.26 1.00 -1.85
N ALA A 210 -14.70 0.98 -0.64
CA ALA A 210 -13.46 1.69 -0.33
C ALA A 210 -12.28 1.12 -1.12
N LEU A 211 -12.20 -0.20 -1.27
CA LEU A 211 -11.17 -0.84 -2.09
C LEU A 211 -11.25 -0.41 -3.56
N LEU A 212 -12.45 -0.45 -4.15
CA LEU A 212 -12.67 -0.01 -5.53
C LEU A 212 -12.28 1.46 -5.73
N CYS A 213 -12.75 2.34 -4.85
CA CYS A 213 -12.42 3.75 -4.89
C CYS A 213 -10.90 3.97 -4.82
N ARG A 214 -10.20 3.30 -3.90
CA ARG A 214 -8.74 3.40 -3.80
C ARG A 214 -8.02 2.98 -5.06
N TYR A 215 -8.39 1.85 -5.66
CA TYR A 215 -7.75 1.43 -6.92
C TYR A 215 -7.92 2.45 -8.03
N ARG A 216 -9.12 3.02 -8.16
CA ARG A 216 -9.41 4.05 -9.16
C ARG A 216 -8.65 5.35 -8.87
N LEU A 217 -8.48 5.72 -7.60
CA LEU A 217 -7.70 6.90 -7.21
C LEU A 217 -6.19 6.70 -7.41
N HIS A 218 -5.66 5.50 -7.17
CA HIS A 218 -4.28 5.15 -7.56
C HIS A 218 -4.10 5.26 -9.08
N ASP A 219 -5.07 4.79 -9.86
CA ASP A 219 -5.04 4.94 -11.33
C ASP A 219 -5.14 6.41 -11.78
N ALA A 220 -5.96 7.22 -11.09
CA ALA A 220 -6.06 8.66 -11.35
C ALA A 220 -4.76 9.40 -11.06
N ALA A 221 -4.14 9.15 -9.90
CA ALA A 221 -2.89 9.77 -9.50
C ALA A 221 -1.77 9.44 -10.50
N ASP A 222 -1.64 8.18 -10.89
CA ASP A 222 -0.65 7.79 -11.89
C ASP A 222 -0.86 8.47 -13.26
N ARG A 223 -2.12 8.57 -13.72
CA ARG A 223 -2.44 9.24 -14.99
C ARG A 223 -2.14 10.73 -14.93
N LEU A 224 -2.45 11.40 -13.81
CA LEU A 224 -2.14 12.82 -13.61
C LEU A 224 -0.63 13.09 -13.45
N ALA A 225 0.11 12.13 -12.87
CA ALA A 225 1.56 12.22 -12.79
C ALA A 225 2.21 12.05 -14.18
N ALA A 226 1.64 11.21 -15.04
CA ALA A 226 2.13 10.99 -16.41
C ALA A 226 1.71 12.11 -17.38
N ASP A 227 0.48 12.62 -17.26
CA ASP A 227 -0.07 13.73 -18.04
C ASP A 227 -0.72 14.77 -17.12
N PRO A 228 0.07 15.73 -16.60
CA PRO A 228 -0.46 16.82 -15.79
C PRO A 228 -1.47 17.74 -16.49
N GLY A 229 -1.58 17.67 -17.82
CA GLY A 229 -2.51 18.46 -18.62
C GLY A 229 -3.87 17.79 -18.86
N ALA A 230 -4.07 16.57 -18.34
CA ALA A 230 -5.27 15.79 -18.58
C ALA A 230 -6.55 16.51 -18.11
N ASP A 231 -7.60 16.42 -18.94
CA ASP A 231 -8.94 16.92 -18.58
C ASP A 231 -9.51 16.11 -17.41
N LEU A 232 -9.70 16.78 -16.27
CA LEU A 232 -10.17 16.16 -15.03
C LEU A 232 -11.60 15.62 -15.11
N ALA A 233 -12.49 16.26 -15.88
CA ALA A 233 -13.86 15.79 -16.05
C ALA A 233 -13.87 14.51 -16.89
N ARG A 234 -13.07 14.49 -17.97
CA ARG A 234 -12.89 13.30 -18.80
C ARG A 234 -12.25 12.16 -17.99
N LEU A 235 -11.19 12.43 -17.24
CA LEU A 235 -10.52 11.45 -16.40
C LEU A 235 -11.47 10.85 -15.35
N ALA A 236 -12.28 11.70 -14.71
CA ALA A 236 -13.29 11.27 -13.76
C ALA A 236 -14.28 10.29 -14.41
N ALA A 237 -14.83 10.63 -15.58
CA ALA A 237 -15.77 9.79 -16.30
C ALA A 237 -15.15 8.46 -16.76
N GLU A 238 -13.94 8.49 -17.32
CA GLU A 238 -13.22 7.28 -17.77
C GLU A 238 -12.92 6.31 -16.62
N LEU A 239 -12.63 6.84 -15.43
CA LEU A 239 -12.41 6.03 -14.24
C LEU A 239 -13.71 5.69 -13.50
N GLY A 240 -14.88 6.11 -14.01
CA GLY A 240 -16.20 5.70 -13.53
C GLY A 240 -16.82 6.57 -12.43
N TRP A 241 -16.36 7.82 -12.26
CA TRP A 241 -17.06 8.80 -11.40
C TRP A 241 -18.22 9.41 -12.19
N THR A 242 -19.28 9.78 -11.48
CA THR A 242 -20.46 10.40 -12.09
C THR A 242 -20.17 11.78 -12.64
N ASP A 243 -19.27 12.50 -11.99
CA ASP A 243 -18.89 13.86 -12.30
C ASP A 243 -17.54 14.21 -11.66
N GLN A 244 -16.97 15.32 -12.10
CA GLN A 244 -15.69 15.83 -11.63
C GLN A 244 -15.72 16.25 -10.15
N ALA A 245 -16.87 16.69 -9.62
CA ALA A 245 -16.97 17.19 -8.25
C ALA A 245 -16.84 16.04 -7.24
N HIS A 246 -17.54 14.91 -7.47
CA HIS A 246 -17.38 13.69 -6.70
C HIS A 246 -15.96 13.12 -6.81
N PHE A 247 -15.37 13.11 -8.01
CA PHE A 247 -13.97 12.70 -8.17
C PHE A 247 -13.01 13.59 -7.36
N THR A 248 -13.19 14.91 -7.43
CA THR A 248 -12.36 15.88 -6.70
C THR A 248 -12.47 15.68 -5.20
N HIS A 249 -13.68 15.42 -4.69
CA HIS A 249 -13.92 15.13 -3.28
C HIS A 249 -13.21 13.84 -2.85
N ASP A 250 -13.48 12.72 -3.51
CA ASP A 250 -12.85 11.42 -3.19
C ASP A 250 -11.32 11.49 -3.30
N PHE A 251 -10.80 12.18 -4.31
CA PHE A 251 -9.36 12.37 -4.51
C PHE A 251 -8.77 13.20 -3.39
N LYS A 252 -9.38 14.32 -3.01
CA LYS A 252 -8.90 15.15 -1.90
C LYS A 252 -8.97 14.42 -0.56
N ASP A 253 -10.03 13.65 -0.31
CA ASP A 253 -10.18 12.90 0.94
C ASP A 253 -9.08 11.87 1.12
N LEU A 254 -8.73 11.14 0.06
CA LEU A 254 -7.69 10.12 0.13
C LEU A 254 -6.29 10.71 0.03
N ILE A 255 -6.06 11.63 -0.92
CA ILE A 255 -4.75 12.14 -1.35
C ILE A 255 -4.32 13.39 -0.56
N GLY A 256 -5.27 14.09 0.05
CA GLY A 256 -5.05 15.28 0.89
C GLY A 256 -5.10 16.61 0.13
N PHE A 257 -5.08 16.61 -1.20
CA PHE A 257 -5.21 17.80 -2.04
C PHE A 257 -6.06 17.52 -3.30
N PRO A 258 -6.67 18.55 -3.91
CA PRO A 258 -7.44 18.39 -5.13
C PRO A 258 -6.60 17.86 -6.31
N PRO A 259 -7.20 17.15 -7.28
CA PRO A 259 -6.50 16.58 -8.42
C PRO A 259 -5.82 17.63 -9.32
N ALA A 260 -6.40 18.83 -9.44
CA ALA A 260 -5.79 19.95 -10.18
C ALA A 260 -4.49 20.43 -9.53
N GLU A 261 -4.48 20.51 -8.20
CA GLU A 261 -3.29 20.91 -7.44
C GLU A 261 -2.20 19.85 -7.56
N TYR A 262 -2.58 18.57 -7.45
CA TYR A 262 -1.66 17.46 -7.66
C TYR A 262 -1.01 17.48 -9.05
N ALA A 263 -1.81 17.69 -10.09
CA ALA A 263 -1.33 17.79 -11.46
C ALA A 263 -0.33 18.95 -11.62
N SER A 264 -0.66 20.12 -11.05
CA SER A 264 0.27 21.26 -11.05
C SER A 264 1.59 20.94 -10.35
N GLN A 265 1.58 20.23 -9.22
CA GLN A 265 2.80 19.82 -8.52
C GLN A 265 3.62 18.84 -9.38
N CYS A 266 2.97 17.88 -10.05
CA CYS A 266 3.64 16.97 -10.98
C CYS A 266 4.27 17.71 -12.16
N ALA A 267 3.58 18.71 -12.73
CA ALA A 267 4.11 19.53 -13.81
C ALA A 267 5.34 20.34 -13.40
N SER A 268 5.34 20.92 -12.20
CA SER A 268 6.50 21.66 -11.66
C SER A 268 7.70 20.73 -11.47
N ALA A 269 7.51 19.56 -10.85
CA ALA A 269 8.56 18.57 -10.69
C ALA A 269 9.15 18.09 -12.03
N ALA A 270 8.30 17.89 -13.05
CA ALA A 270 8.74 17.52 -14.41
C ALA A 270 9.58 18.61 -15.09
N ARG A 271 9.28 19.90 -14.88
CA ARG A 271 10.07 21.01 -15.43
C ARG A 271 11.45 21.11 -14.77
N GLU A 272 11.51 20.93 -13.46
CA GLU A 272 12.78 20.85 -12.73
C GLU A 272 13.63 19.64 -13.16
N LEU A 273 13.01 18.54 -13.62
CA LEU A 273 13.70 17.41 -14.28
C LEU A 273 14.39 17.81 -15.57
N VAL A 274 13.71 18.53 -16.46
CA VAL A 274 14.30 18.96 -17.74
C VAL A 274 15.42 19.99 -17.54
N MET A 275 15.29 20.88 -16.56
CA MET A 275 16.29 21.91 -16.26
C MET A 275 17.56 21.34 -15.62
N ALA A 276 17.45 20.35 -14.73
CA ALA A 276 18.61 19.77 -14.04
C ALA A 276 19.49 18.85 -14.92
N HIS A 277 19.01 18.46 -16.11
CA HIS A 277 19.74 17.64 -17.08
C HIS A 277 20.33 18.46 -18.24
N ARG A 278 20.34 19.80 -18.14
CA ARG A 278 21.00 20.73 -19.06
C ARG A 278 22.22 21.34 -18.39
#